data_AF-A0A9E5KLM9-F1
#
_entry.id   AF-A0A9E5KLM9-F1
#
_cell.length_a   1.000
_cell.length_b   1.000
_cell.length_c   1.000
_cell.angle_alpha   90.00
_cell.angle_beta   90.00
_cell.angle_gamma   90.00
#
_symmetry.space_group_name_H-M   'P 1'
#
loop_
_entity.id
_entity.type
_entity.pdbx_description
1 polymer ?
#
loop_
_entity_poly.entity_id
_entity_poly.type
_entity_poly.pdbx_seq_one_letter_code
_entity_poly.pdbx_strand_id
1 'polypeptide(L)'
;MTWGERIVEYAAESTDATTRVTMMIVPAAALLLALLAPAAAADGTVLHPFDGKTLDGWDGDRTFWSVQDGAIVGKSTAEHPLPASGYLVWSGDMPQDFDLRCKVFITAGNSGIQYRSQRVPGRTDMAGFQADLDAANSYTGILYEGLGRE
;
A
#
# COMPACT_ATOMS: atom_id res chain seq x y z
N MET A 1 10.32 -6.56 18.08
CA MET A 1 10.00 -5.14 17.84
C MET A 1 8.74 -4.77 18.63
N THR A 2 8.73 -3.69 19.42
CA THR A 2 7.50 -3.19 20.04
C THR A 2 6.82 -2.24 19.06
N TRP A 3 5.70 -2.67 18.48
CA TRP A 3 4.83 -1.89 17.60
C TRP A 3 4.17 -0.75 18.40
N GLY A 4 4.94 0.30 18.71
CA GLY A 4 4.47 1.49 19.41
C GLY A 4 3.58 2.39 18.54
N GLU A 5 3.07 3.45 19.17
CA GLU A 5 1.97 4.39 18.80
C GLU A 5 2.07 5.13 17.43
N ARG A 6 2.85 4.65 16.46
CA ARG A 6 3.00 5.25 15.12
C ARG A 6 2.57 4.30 14.00
N ILE A 7 1.49 3.54 14.21
CA ILE A 7 0.81 2.85 13.10
C ILE A 7 -0.01 3.90 12.37
N VAL A 8 0.43 4.29 11.17
CA VAL A 8 -0.43 5.00 10.23
C VAL A 8 -1.30 3.93 9.56
N GLU A 9 -2.52 3.73 10.07
CA GLU A 9 -3.52 2.93 9.37
C GLU A 9 -4.11 3.79 8.24
N TYR A 10 -3.74 3.46 6.99
CA TYR A 10 -4.41 4.04 5.83
C TYR A 10 -5.72 3.26 5.60
N ALA A 11 -6.82 3.83 6.08
CA ALA A 11 -8.14 3.52 5.58
C ALA A 11 -8.55 4.65 4.64
N ALA A 12 -8.73 4.36 3.35
CA ALA A 12 -9.48 5.27 2.48
C ALA A 12 -10.95 5.16 2.89
N GLU A 13 -11.37 5.96 3.87
CA GLU A 13 -12.78 6.15 4.18
C GLU A 13 -13.42 6.96 3.05
N SER A 14 -14.44 6.38 2.43
CA SER A 14 -15.42 7.08 1.62
C SER A 14 -16.11 8.13 2.49
N THR A 15 -15.84 9.42 2.28
CA THR A 15 -16.57 10.50 2.94
C THR A 15 -17.99 10.57 2.39
N ASP A 16 -18.93 9.94 3.08
CA ASP A 16 -20.35 10.09 2.79
C ASP A 16 -20.86 11.44 3.34
N ALA A 17 -21.67 12.11 2.53
CA ALA A 17 -22.05 13.50 2.70
C ALA A 17 -22.95 13.71 3.93
N THR A 18 -22.71 14.80 4.66
CA THR A 18 -23.58 15.28 5.75
C THR A 18 -24.99 15.60 5.22
N THR A 19 -25.85 14.59 5.17
CA THR A 19 -27.25 14.74 4.84
C THR A 19 -28.00 15.16 6.10
N ARG A 20 -28.45 16.42 6.14
CA ARG A 20 -29.43 16.86 7.14
C ARG A 20 -30.71 16.03 6.95
N VAL A 21 -31.02 15.16 7.90
CA VAL A 21 -32.25 14.37 7.90
C VAL A 21 -33.42 15.31 8.18
N THR A 22 -34.04 15.84 7.13
CA THR A 22 -35.43 16.28 7.19
C THR A 22 -36.28 15.03 7.06
N MET A 23 -36.98 14.67 8.14
CA MET A 23 -37.86 13.50 8.21
C MET A 23 -39.07 13.71 7.30
N MET A 24 -38.91 13.37 6.01
CA MET A 24 -40.04 13.22 5.09
C MET A 24 -40.65 11.84 5.31
N ILE A 25 -41.95 11.82 5.63
CA ILE A 25 -42.74 10.59 5.74
C ILE A 25 -42.82 9.96 4.35
N VAL A 26 -42.01 8.92 4.12
CA VAL A 26 -42.05 8.16 2.86
C VAL A 26 -43.24 7.18 2.92
N PRO A 27 -44.15 7.18 1.94
CA PRO A 27 -45.27 6.23 1.91
C PRO A 27 -44.76 4.79 1.76
N ALA A 28 -45.37 3.85 2.51
CA ALA A 28 -44.93 2.46 2.66
C ALA A 28 -44.75 1.65 1.35
N ALA A 29 -45.26 2.15 0.22
CA ALA A 29 -45.09 1.53 -1.10
C ALA A 29 -43.67 1.66 -1.66
N ALA A 30 -42.87 2.64 -1.22
CA ALA A 30 -41.48 2.79 -1.68
C ALA A 30 -40.49 1.84 -0.97
N LEU A 31 -40.89 1.27 0.18
CA LEU A 31 -40.02 0.39 0.98
C LEU A 31 -39.88 -1.02 0.37
N LEU A 32 -40.81 -1.44 -0.49
CA LEU A 32 -40.79 -2.77 -1.10
C LEU A 32 -39.89 -2.87 -2.35
N LEU A 33 -39.51 -1.75 -2.97
CA LEU A 33 -38.67 -1.76 -4.18
C LEU A 33 -37.16 -1.72 -3.87
N ALA A 34 -36.77 -1.39 -2.64
CA ALA A 34 -35.37 -1.37 -2.22
C ALA A 34 -34.79 -2.79 -1.93
N LEU A 35 -35.65 -3.81 -1.80
CA LEU A 35 -35.24 -5.21 -1.58
C LEU A 35 -34.82 -5.95 -2.86
N LEU A 36 -34.91 -5.30 -4.03
CA LEU A 36 -34.50 -5.85 -5.32
C LEU A 36 -33.18 -5.27 -5.85
N ALA A 37 -32.51 -4.40 -5.08
CA ALA A 37 -31.15 -4.02 -5.42
C ALA A 37 -30.25 -5.26 -5.27
N PRO A 38 -29.56 -5.73 -6.33
CA PRO A 38 -28.54 -6.73 -6.15
C PRO A 38 -27.53 -6.16 -5.15
N ALA A 39 -27.32 -6.87 -4.04
CA ALA A 39 -26.14 -6.61 -3.22
C ALA A 39 -24.95 -6.71 -4.17
N ALA A 40 -24.22 -5.61 -4.35
CA ALA A 40 -22.96 -5.64 -5.06
C ALA A 40 -22.07 -6.61 -4.29
N ALA A 41 -21.93 -7.84 -4.81
CA ALA A 41 -21.00 -8.80 -4.27
C ALA A 41 -19.61 -8.21 -4.47
N ALA A 42 -18.98 -7.77 -3.38
CA ALA A 42 -17.56 -7.48 -3.36
C ALA A 42 -16.80 -8.82 -3.39
N ASP A 43 -16.93 -9.59 -4.48
CA ASP A 43 -16.22 -10.85 -4.72
C ASP A 43 -14.79 -10.56 -5.22
N GLY A 44 -14.08 -9.69 -4.52
CA GLY A 44 -12.66 -9.46 -4.75
C GLY A 44 -11.85 -10.60 -4.13
N THR A 45 -11.10 -11.35 -4.93
CA THR A 45 -10.11 -12.28 -4.40
C THR A 45 -9.03 -11.47 -3.66
N VAL A 46 -8.86 -11.73 -2.37
CA VAL A 46 -7.79 -11.10 -1.58
C VAL A 46 -6.48 -11.82 -1.87
N LEU A 47 -5.55 -11.12 -2.52
CA LEU A 47 -4.19 -11.59 -2.71
C LEU A 47 -3.35 -11.25 -1.48
N HIS A 48 -2.57 -12.21 -1.00
CA HIS A 48 -1.60 -12.02 0.08
C HIS A 48 -0.17 -12.29 -0.44
N PRO A 49 0.53 -11.27 -0.96
CA PRO A 49 1.88 -11.44 -1.50
C PRO A 49 2.94 -11.81 -0.44
N PHE A 50 2.64 -11.69 0.84
CA PHE A 50 3.56 -11.99 1.93
C PHE A 50 2.92 -12.96 2.92
N ASP A 51 3.62 -14.06 3.20
CA ASP A 51 3.18 -15.16 4.07
C ASP A 51 3.51 -14.94 5.56
N GLY A 52 4.15 -13.81 5.89
CA GLY A 52 4.61 -13.50 7.24
C GLY A 52 5.90 -14.21 7.65
N LYS A 53 6.58 -14.94 6.75
CA LYS A 53 7.68 -15.85 7.11
C LYS A 53 8.86 -15.77 6.16
N THR A 54 8.60 -15.69 4.86
CA THR A 54 9.61 -15.79 3.82
C THR A 54 9.51 -14.62 2.86
N LEU A 55 10.55 -14.45 2.04
CA LEU A 55 10.53 -13.52 0.90
C LEU A 55 10.36 -14.30 -0.41
N ASP A 56 9.71 -15.46 -0.36
CA ASP A 56 9.43 -16.25 -1.55
C ASP A 56 8.51 -15.45 -2.48
N GLY A 57 8.85 -15.43 -3.78
CA GLY A 57 8.18 -14.58 -4.76
C GLY A 57 8.61 -13.10 -4.73
N TRP A 58 9.50 -12.68 -3.82
CA TRP A 58 10.05 -11.33 -3.77
C TRP A 58 11.51 -11.29 -4.21
N ASP A 59 11.80 -10.47 -5.22
CA ASP A 59 13.13 -10.23 -5.77
C ASP A 59 13.75 -8.96 -5.18
N GLY A 60 14.97 -9.08 -4.64
CA GLY A 60 15.70 -7.98 -4.02
C GLY A 60 16.95 -8.45 -3.29
N ASP A 61 17.87 -7.52 -3.03
CA ASP A 61 19.14 -7.82 -2.34
C ASP A 61 18.90 -8.22 -0.88
N ARG A 62 19.16 -9.49 -0.57
CA ARG A 62 18.98 -10.08 0.77
C ARG A 62 19.94 -9.52 1.82
N THR A 63 20.94 -8.75 1.42
CA THR A 63 21.80 -7.99 2.34
C THR A 63 21.00 -6.89 3.05
N PHE A 64 20.01 -6.31 2.37
CA PHE A 64 19.19 -5.21 2.88
C PHE A 64 17.77 -5.64 3.26
N TRP A 65 17.25 -6.71 2.66
CA TRP A 65 15.88 -7.18 2.84
C TRP A 65 15.82 -8.53 3.57
N SER A 66 15.04 -8.57 4.65
CA SER A 66 14.85 -9.77 5.48
C SER A 66 13.41 -9.85 6.01
N VAL A 67 13.07 -10.97 6.67
CA VAL A 67 11.84 -11.09 7.47
C VAL A 67 12.23 -11.15 8.94
N GLN A 68 11.60 -10.30 9.76
CA GLN A 68 11.79 -10.28 11.21
C GLN A 68 10.44 -10.06 11.89
N ASP A 69 10.15 -10.83 12.94
CA ASP A 69 8.90 -10.72 13.72
C ASP A 69 7.62 -10.70 12.86
N GLY A 70 7.61 -11.45 11.76
CA GLY A 70 6.47 -11.53 10.85
C GLY A 70 6.29 -10.33 9.92
N ALA A 71 7.30 -9.47 9.78
CA ALA A 71 7.30 -8.31 8.89
C ALA A 71 8.49 -8.34 7.92
N ILE A 72 8.28 -7.82 6.71
CA ILE A 72 9.37 -7.49 5.79
C ILE A 72 10.14 -6.29 6.36
N VAL A 73 11.45 -6.42 6.48
CA VAL A 73 12.35 -5.39 7.00
C VAL A 73 13.39 -5.03 5.95
N GLY A 74 13.34 -3.78 5.47
CA GLY A 74 14.41 -3.13 4.74
C GLY A 74 15.30 -2.35 5.70
N LYS A 75 16.62 -2.59 5.67
CA LYS A 75 17.57 -1.94 6.59
C LYS A 75 18.91 -1.68 5.93
N SER A 76 19.36 -0.42 5.96
CA SER A 76 20.75 -0.02 5.74
C SER A 76 21.39 0.43 7.06
N THR A 77 22.72 0.40 7.13
CA THR A 77 23.49 0.83 8.31
C THR A 77 24.68 1.69 7.88
N ALA A 78 25.40 2.29 8.82
CA ALA A 78 26.62 3.02 8.50
C ALA A 78 27.72 2.08 7.98
N GLU A 79 27.77 0.86 8.50
CA GLU A 79 28.72 -0.18 8.12
C GLU A 79 28.36 -0.84 6.77
N HIS A 80 27.06 -0.92 6.48
CA HIS A 80 26.52 -1.42 5.21
C HIS A 80 25.56 -0.37 4.62
N PRO A 81 26.11 0.72 4.05
CA PRO A 81 25.30 1.77 3.47
C PRO A 81 24.65 1.29 2.18
N LEU A 82 23.44 1.77 1.91
CA LEU A 82 22.76 1.54 0.66
C LEU A 82 23.21 2.64 -0.34
N PRO A 83 23.98 2.31 -1.39
CA PRO A 83 24.63 3.32 -2.24
C PRO A 83 23.67 4.02 -3.21
N ALA A 84 22.53 3.40 -3.50
CA ALA A 84 21.45 3.91 -4.34
C ALA A 84 20.14 3.22 -3.95
N SER A 85 19.00 3.75 -4.35
CA SER A 85 17.68 3.17 -4.07
C SER A 85 17.65 1.65 -4.34
N GLY A 86 17.23 0.88 -3.33
CA GLY A 86 17.12 -0.57 -3.39
C GLY A 86 15.67 -0.98 -3.22
N TYR A 87 15.21 -1.91 -4.06
CA TYR A 87 13.80 -2.31 -4.12
C TYR A 87 13.65 -3.80 -3.85
N LEU A 88 12.59 -4.15 -3.12
CA LEU A 88 12.06 -5.50 -3.01
C LEU A 88 10.78 -5.59 -3.85
N VAL A 89 10.80 -6.42 -4.88
CA VAL A 89 9.79 -6.44 -5.94
C VAL A 89 9.07 -7.78 -5.94
N TRP A 90 7.74 -7.75 -5.82
CA TRP A 90 6.91 -8.94 -5.97
C TRP A 90 6.95 -9.41 -7.43
N SER A 91 7.21 -10.70 -7.63
CA SER A 91 7.35 -11.33 -8.95
C SER A 91 6.11 -12.14 -9.37
N GLY A 92 5.12 -12.29 -8.49
CA GLY A 92 3.85 -12.92 -8.83
C GLY A 92 2.91 -11.97 -9.56
N ASP A 93 1.85 -12.53 -10.13
CA ASP A 93 0.84 -11.75 -10.83
C ASP A 93 0.12 -10.79 -9.87
N MET A 94 -0.16 -9.59 -10.36
CA MET A 94 -0.97 -8.58 -9.67
C MET A 94 -2.13 -8.18 -10.58
N PRO A 95 -3.35 -8.01 -10.05
CA PRO A 95 -4.44 -7.45 -10.82
C PRO A 95 -4.12 -6.01 -11.24
N GLN A 96 -4.71 -5.57 -12.35
CA GLN A 96 -4.52 -4.20 -12.85
C GLN A 96 -5.10 -3.15 -11.89
N ASP A 97 -6.29 -3.44 -11.34
CA ASP A 97 -6.99 -2.63 -10.36
C ASP A 97 -7.00 -3.36 -9.03
N PHE A 98 -6.62 -2.66 -7.96
CA PHE A 98 -6.49 -3.23 -6.63
C PHE A 98 -6.58 -2.16 -5.55
N ASP A 99 -7.00 -2.61 -4.36
CA ASP A 99 -6.84 -1.87 -3.11
C ASP A 99 -5.71 -2.52 -2.29
N LEU A 100 -4.56 -1.84 -2.20
CA LEU A 100 -3.45 -2.32 -1.37
C LEU A 100 -3.67 -1.90 0.09
N ARG A 101 -3.67 -2.88 1.01
CA ARG A 101 -3.73 -2.64 2.45
C ARG A 101 -2.50 -3.23 3.12
N CYS A 102 -1.75 -2.42 3.84
CA CYS A 102 -0.61 -2.86 4.62
C CYS A 102 -0.37 -1.94 5.81
N LYS A 103 0.40 -2.42 6.78
CA LYS A 103 0.91 -1.61 7.89
C LYS A 103 2.38 -1.34 7.62
N VAL A 104 2.76 -0.07 7.69
CA VAL A 104 4.14 0.38 7.46
C VAL A 104 4.70 1.00 8.72
N PHE A 105 6.01 0.82 8.92
CA PHE A 105 6.75 1.45 10.00
C PHE A 105 8.12 1.86 9.49
N ILE A 106 8.47 3.13 9.69
CA ILE A 106 9.75 3.72 9.32
C ILE A 106 10.35 4.44 10.53
N THR A 107 11.65 4.27 10.73
CA THR A 107 12.38 4.86 11.88
C THR A 107 13.27 6.03 11.48
N ALA A 108 13.75 6.06 10.24
CA ALA A 108 14.62 7.10 9.70
C ALA A 108 14.61 7.07 8.16
N GLY A 109 15.06 8.16 7.55
CA GLY A 109 15.23 8.27 6.10
C GLY A 109 13.92 8.36 5.32
N ASN A 110 14.01 8.02 4.03
CA ASN A 110 12.90 7.99 3.08
C ASN A 110 12.75 6.55 2.54
N SER A 111 11.52 6.16 2.29
CA SER A 111 11.12 4.90 1.69
C SER A 111 9.86 5.13 0.86
N GLY A 112 9.28 4.07 0.31
CA GLY A 112 8.03 4.16 -0.41
C GLY A 112 7.53 2.81 -0.86
N ILE A 113 6.24 2.79 -1.24
CA ILE A 113 5.64 1.64 -1.90
C ILE A 113 5.48 2.00 -3.36
N GLN A 114 6.28 1.37 -4.23
CA GLN A 114 6.06 1.42 -5.66
C GLN A 114 4.79 0.65 -6.02
N TYR A 115 3.97 1.22 -6.90
CA TYR A 115 2.84 0.55 -7.52
C TYR A 115 2.77 0.91 -8.99
N ARG A 116 2.29 -0.04 -9.81
CA ARG A 116 2.26 0.09 -11.28
C ARG A 116 3.61 0.58 -11.85
N SER A 117 4.70 0.12 -11.24
CA SER A 117 6.05 0.55 -11.55
C SER A 117 6.84 -0.58 -12.21
N GLN A 118 7.85 -0.21 -12.99
CA GLN A 118 8.68 -1.14 -13.73
C GLN A 118 10.16 -0.92 -13.46
N ARG A 119 10.94 -2.00 -13.51
CA ARG A 119 12.40 -1.93 -13.51
C ARG A 119 12.86 -1.31 -14.84
N VAL A 120 13.78 -0.36 -14.78
CA VAL A 120 14.39 0.23 -15.98
C VAL A 120 15.78 -0.38 -16.21
N PRO A 121 16.06 -0.96 -17.39
CA PRO A 121 17.37 -1.52 -17.68
C PRO A 121 18.52 -0.53 -17.44
N GLY A 122 19.51 -0.95 -16.65
CA GLY A 122 20.68 -0.12 -16.35
C GLY A 122 20.40 1.06 -15.40
N ARG A 123 19.28 1.03 -14.66
CA ARG A 123 18.99 1.95 -13.56
C ARG A 123 18.71 1.18 -12.28
N THR A 124 19.01 1.81 -11.15
CA THR A 124 18.63 1.31 -9.83
C THR A 124 17.21 1.71 -9.48
N ASP A 125 16.80 2.92 -9.87
CA ASP A 125 15.45 3.45 -9.65
C ASP A 125 14.39 2.76 -10.52
N MET A 126 13.15 2.85 -10.05
CA MET A 126 11.96 2.35 -10.72
C MET A 126 11.28 3.47 -11.49
N ALA A 127 10.73 3.16 -12.67
CA ALA A 127 9.82 4.05 -13.37
C ALA A 127 8.38 3.79 -12.93
N GLY A 128 7.67 4.82 -12.47
CA GLY A 128 6.26 4.72 -12.07
C GLY A 128 5.94 5.40 -10.75
N PHE A 129 4.76 5.08 -10.21
CA PHE A 129 4.20 5.73 -9.04
C PHE A 129 4.71 5.15 -7.72
N GLN A 130 4.97 6.05 -6.78
CA GLN A 130 5.34 5.76 -5.40
C GLN A 130 4.34 6.38 -4.45
N ALA A 131 3.87 5.62 -3.47
CA ALA A 131 3.32 6.18 -2.25
C ALA A 131 4.48 6.42 -1.29
N ASP A 132 4.84 7.69 -1.08
CA ASP A 132 6.05 8.05 -0.34
C ASP A 132 5.91 7.79 1.15
N LEU A 133 7.02 7.41 1.81
CA LEU A 133 7.12 7.21 3.24
C LEU A 133 8.32 8.01 3.76
N ASP A 134 8.04 9.05 4.52
CA ASP A 134 9.06 9.92 5.11
C ASP A 134 9.05 9.75 6.63
N ALA A 135 10.20 9.50 7.25
CA ALA A 135 10.31 9.35 8.69
C ALA A 135 9.91 10.63 9.45
N ALA A 136 10.11 11.80 8.85
CA ALA A 136 9.65 13.09 9.36
C ALA A 136 8.16 13.35 9.11
N ASN A 137 7.49 12.46 8.36
CA ASN A 137 6.07 12.50 8.03
C ASN A 137 5.61 13.81 7.36
N SER A 138 6.51 14.47 6.62
CA SER A 138 6.20 15.70 5.88
C SER A 138 5.63 15.41 4.50
N TYR A 139 6.01 14.26 3.92
CA TYR A 139 5.61 13.83 2.58
C TYR A 139 4.96 12.45 2.54
N THR A 140 4.79 11.78 3.68
CA THR A 140 4.14 10.46 3.73
C THR A 140 2.76 10.50 3.08
N GLY A 141 2.52 9.59 2.14
CA GLY A 141 1.25 9.45 1.44
C GLY A 141 1.09 10.31 0.18
N ILE A 142 2.06 11.16 -0.17
CA ILE A 142 2.06 11.81 -1.49
C ILE A 142 2.28 10.78 -2.60
N LEU A 143 1.81 11.15 -3.79
CA LEU A 143 2.19 10.47 -5.03
C LEU A 143 3.48 11.11 -5.55
N TYR A 144 4.55 10.31 -5.58
CA TYR A 144 5.79 10.64 -6.29
C TYR A 144 5.88 9.80 -7.57
N GLU A 145 6.37 10.38 -8.66
CA GLU A 145 6.55 9.67 -9.94
C GLU A 145 8.05 9.66 -10.30
N GLY A 146 8.67 8.49 -10.22
CA GLY A 146 10.07 8.29 -10.57
C GLY A 146 10.23 8.05 -12.07
N LEU A 147 11.28 8.65 -12.66
CA LEU A 147 11.70 8.49 -14.06
C LEU A 147 10.65 8.82 -15.16
N GLY A 148 9.46 9.29 -14.78
CA GLY A 148 8.43 9.79 -15.70
C GLY A 148 7.77 8.72 -16.58
N ARG A 149 7.05 9.19 -17.60
CA ARG A 149 6.44 8.35 -18.64
C ARG A 149 7.37 8.32 -19.85
N GLU A 150 8.03 7.19 -20.09
CA GLU A 150 8.69 6.90 -21.37
C GLU A 150 7.67 6.47 -22.43
#